data_AF-B4DN16-F1
#
_entry.id   AF-B4DN16-F1
#
_cell.length_a   1.000
_cell.length_b   1.000
_cell.length_c   1.000
_cell.angle_alpha   90.00
_cell.angle_beta   90.00
_cell.angle_gamma   90.00
#
_symmetry.space_group_name_H-M   'P 1'
#
loop_
_entity.id
_entity.type
_entity.pdbx_description
1 polymer ?
#
loop_
_entity_poly.entity_id
_entity_poly.type
_entity_poly.pdbx_seq_one_letter_code
_entity_poly.pdbx_strand_id
1 'polypeptide(L)'
;MHCERFLCILRIIGTTLFGVSLLLGITAAYIVGYQFIQTDNYYFSFGLYGAFLASHLIIQSLFAFLEHRKMKKSLETPIKLNKTVALCIAAYQEDPDYLRKCLQSVKRLTYPGIKVVMVIDGNSEDDLYMMDIFSEVMGRDKSATYIWKNNFHEKGPGETDESHKESSQHVTQLVLSNKSICIMQKWGGKREVMYTAFRALGRSVDYVQVCDSDTMLDPASSVEMVKVLEEDPMVGGVGGDVQILNKYDSWISFLSSVRYWMAFNIERACQSYFGCVQCISGPLGMYRNSLFHVLTFAVTHNTLVPLGAVQYCGIR
;
A
#
# COMPACT_ATOMS: atom_id res chain seq x y z
N MET A 1 -37.99 -13.23 -7.91
CA MET A 1 -37.06 -14.07 -7.09
C MET A 1 -36.64 -15.37 -7.77
N HIS A 2 -37.54 -16.16 -8.40
CA HIS A 2 -37.14 -17.43 -9.06
C HIS A 2 -36.32 -17.23 -10.35
N CYS A 3 -36.64 -16.22 -11.16
CA CYS A 3 -35.96 -15.93 -12.43
C CYS A 3 -34.50 -15.46 -12.23
N GLU A 4 -34.23 -14.61 -11.23
CA GLU A 4 -32.85 -14.18 -10.91
C GLU A 4 -31.98 -15.30 -10.36
N ARG A 5 -32.56 -16.21 -9.55
CA ARG A 5 -31.84 -17.41 -9.09
C ARG A 5 -31.48 -18.32 -10.26
N PHE A 6 -32.39 -18.50 -11.21
CA PHE A 6 -32.13 -19.31 -12.41
C PHE A 6 -31.02 -18.71 -13.29
N LEU A 7 -31.05 -17.40 -13.54
CA LEU A 7 -29.99 -16.71 -14.29
C LEU A 7 -28.65 -16.74 -13.56
N CYS A 8 -28.64 -16.64 -12.24
CA CYS A 8 -27.43 -16.76 -11.43
C CYS A 8 -26.84 -18.18 -11.54
N ILE A 9 -27.67 -19.22 -11.43
CA ILE A 9 -27.25 -20.62 -11.58
C ILE A 9 -26.71 -20.87 -13.00
N LEU A 10 -27.40 -20.37 -14.03
CA LEU A 10 -26.97 -20.48 -15.42
C LEU A 10 -25.61 -19.79 -15.63
N ARG A 11 -25.41 -18.61 -15.04
CA ARG A 11 -24.14 -17.89 -15.09
C ARG A 11 -23.03 -18.68 -14.41
N ILE A 12 -23.28 -19.23 -13.22
CA ILE A 12 -22.30 -20.07 -12.48
C ILE A 12 -21.94 -21.30 -13.30
N ILE A 13 -22.93 -22.01 -13.85
CA ILE A 13 -22.70 -23.19 -14.69
C ILE A 13 -21.90 -22.81 -15.93
N GLY A 14 -22.28 -21.73 -16.62
CA GLY A 14 -21.59 -21.23 -17.80
C GLY A 14 -20.14 -20.83 -17.53
N THR A 15 -19.87 -20.06 -16.47
CA THR A 15 -18.50 -19.68 -16.09
C THR A 15 -17.67 -20.87 -15.65
N THR A 16 -18.29 -21.85 -14.98
CA THR A 16 -17.59 -23.07 -14.54
C THR A 16 -17.25 -23.96 -15.73
N LEU A 17 -18.19 -24.19 -16.66
CA LEU A 17 -17.96 -24.93 -17.90
C LEU A 17 -16.88 -24.28 -18.76
N PHE A 18 -16.90 -22.96 -18.90
CA PHE A 18 -15.86 -22.22 -19.61
C PHE A 18 -14.49 -22.40 -18.94
N GLY A 19 -14.42 -22.26 -17.61
CA GLY A 19 -13.19 -22.48 -16.84
C GLY A 19 -12.63 -23.90 -17.00
N VAL A 20 -13.49 -24.92 -16.92
CA VAL A 20 -13.11 -26.33 -17.12
C VAL A 20 -12.65 -26.57 -18.56
N SER A 21 -13.34 -26.02 -19.55
CA SER A 21 -12.95 -26.14 -20.97
C SER A 21 -11.59 -25.50 -21.24
N LEU A 22 -11.34 -24.31 -20.68
CA LEU A 22 -10.05 -23.62 -20.78
C LEU A 22 -8.93 -24.46 -20.14
N LEU A 23 -9.18 -24.99 -18.93
CA LEU A 23 -8.23 -25.83 -18.20
C LEU A 23 -7.90 -27.11 -18.97
N LEU A 24 -8.91 -27.80 -19.51
CA LEU A 24 -8.74 -29.00 -20.32
C LEU A 24 -7.99 -28.67 -21.61
N GLY A 25 -8.29 -27.56 -22.27
CA GLY A 25 -7.58 -27.12 -23.47
C GLY A 25 -6.09 -26.84 -23.23
N ILE A 26 -5.77 -26.15 -22.13
CA ILE A 26 -4.38 -25.88 -21.72
C ILE A 26 -3.67 -27.19 -21.36
N THR A 27 -4.32 -28.08 -20.61
CA THR A 27 -3.76 -29.38 -20.20
C THR A 27 -3.53 -30.29 -21.40
N ALA A 28 -4.48 -30.36 -22.32
CA ALA A 28 -4.34 -31.13 -23.55
C ALA A 28 -3.21 -30.58 -24.44
N ALA A 29 -3.11 -29.27 -24.60
CA ALA A 29 -2.01 -28.67 -25.34
C ALA A 29 -0.63 -28.89 -24.69
N TYR A 30 -0.58 -28.93 -23.36
CA TYR A 30 0.62 -29.29 -22.61
C TYR A 30 1.00 -30.76 -22.82
N ILE A 31 0.03 -31.69 -22.75
CA ILE A 31 0.24 -33.14 -22.97
C ILE A 31 0.66 -33.42 -24.41
N VAL A 32 0.05 -32.74 -25.38
CA VAL A 32 0.36 -32.90 -26.82
C VAL A 32 1.75 -32.31 -27.15
N GLY A 33 2.34 -31.50 -26.27
CA GLY A 33 3.69 -31.00 -26.43
C GLY A 33 3.86 -30.12 -27.67
N TYR A 34 2.85 -29.31 -28.01
CA TYR A 34 2.88 -28.47 -29.20
C TYR A 34 4.00 -27.41 -29.10
N GLN A 35 5.05 -27.57 -29.91
CA GLN A 35 6.26 -26.74 -29.93
C GLN A 35 6.33 -25.96 -31.24
N PHE A 36 6.38 -24.63 -31.17
CA PHE A 36 6.47 -23.75 -32.33
C PHE A 36 7.89 -23.58 -32.84
N ILE A 37 8.87 -23.56 -31.92
CA ILE A 37 10.31 -23.39 -32.23
C ILE A 37 11.09 -24.37 -31.37
N GLN A 38 11.98 -25.13 -32.00
CA GLN A 38 12.81 -26.12 -31.33
C GLN A 38 14.21 -26.13 -31.96
N THR A 39 15.25 -26.22 -31.14
CA THR A 39 16.62 -26.51 -31.62
C THR A 39 16.83 -28.02 -31.74
N ASP A 40 17.71 -28.47 -32.63
CA ASP A 40 17.96 -29.89 -32.96
C ASP A 40 18.27 -30.78 -31.73
N ASN A 41 18.75 -30.20 -30.63
CA ASN A 41 19.07 -30.89 -29.37
C ASN A 41 18.08 -30.59 -28.22
N TYR A 42 16.90 -30.03 -28.48
CA TYR A 42 15.86 -29.69 -27.49
C TYR A 42 16.28 -28.74 -26.35
N TYR A 43 17.48 -28.13 -26.40
CA TYR A 43 17.92 -27.19 -25.37
C TYR A 43 17.03 -25.93 -25.24
N PHE A 44 16.31 -25.58 -26.30
CA PHE A 44 15.32 -24.50 -26.29
C PHE A 44 14.05 -24.98 -27.01
N SER A 45 12.92 -24.93 -26.31
CA SER A 45 11.61 -25.22 -26.90
C SER A 45 10.62 -24.10 -26.54
N PHE A 46 10.02 -23.49 -27.56
CA PHE A 46 8.96 -22.49 -27.38
C PHE A 46 7.61 -23.14 -27.66
N GLY A 47 6.95 -23.59 -26.59
CA GLY A 47 5.65 -24.24 -26.68
C GLY A 47 4.47 -23.26 -26.62
N LEU A 48 3.26 -23.81 -26.70
CA LEU A 48 2.01 -23.03 -26.57
C LEU A 48 1.93 -22.24 -25.26
N TYR A 49 2.42 -22.81 -24.15
CA TYR A 49 2.50 -22.11 -22.88
C TYR A 49 3.39 -20.86 -22.94
N GLY A 50 4.56 -20.96 -23.58
CA GLY A 50 5.46 -19.82 -23.81
C GLY A 50 4.82 -18.76 -24.71
N ALA A 51 4.08 -19.17 -25.74
CA ALA A 51 3.33 -18.26 -26.61
C ALA A 51 2.23 -17.51 -25.85
N PHE A 52 1.48 -18.18 -24.98
CA PHE A 52 0.47 -17.53 -24.14
C PHE A 52 1.07 -16.56 -23.14
N LEU A 53 2.14 -16.94 -22.44
CA LEU A 53 2.83 -16.05 -21.51
C LEU A 53 3.43 -14.84 -22.23
N ALA A 54 4.07 -15.04 -23.38
CA ALA A 54 4.62 -13.95 -24.18
C ALA A 54 3.51 -13.01 -24.66
N SER A 55 2.41 -13.56 -25.17
CA SER A 55 1.25 -12.76 -25.61
C SER A 55 0.64 -11.97 -24.45
N HIS A 56 0.48 -12.62 -23.29
CA HIS A 56 -0.02 -11.96 -22.08
C HIS A 56 0.90 -10.81 -21.64
N LEU A 57 2.21 -11.05 -21.60
CA LEU A 57 3.20 -10.04 -21.24
C LEU A 57 3.22 -8.87 -22.24
N ILE A 58 3.10 -9.13 -23.55
CA ILE A 58 3.03 -8.09 -24.60
C ILE A 58 1.78 -7.24 -24.40
N ILE A 59 0.62 -7.87 -24.18
CA ILE A 59 -0.65 -7.16 -23.96
C ILE A 59 -0.57 -6.31 -22.69
N GLN A 60 -0.08 -6.87 -21.57
CA GLN A 60 0.11 -6.13 -20.33
C GLN A 60 1.06 -4.95 -20.52
N SER A 61 2.18 -5.16 -21.21
CA SER A 61 3.18 -4.11 -21.48
C SER A 61 2.59 -2.98 -22.34
N LEU A 62 1.73 -3.31 -23.32
CA LEU A 62 1.04 -2.32 -24.14
C LEU A 62 0.11 -1.43 -23.30
N PHE A 63 -0.75 -2.02 -22.47
CA PHE A 63 -1.66 -1.26 -21.63
C PHE A 63 -0.94 -0.50 -20.52
N ALA A 64 0.11 -1.08 -19.93
CA ALA A 64 0.99 -0.38 -19.02
C ALA A 64 1.63 0.85 -19.69
N PHE A 65 2.11 0.73 -20.92
CA PHE A 65 2.65 1.85 -21.68
C PHE A 65 1.62 2.96 -21.92
N LEU A 66 0.38 2.59 -22.26
CA LEU A 66 -0.72 3.55 -22.41
C LEU A 66 -1.03 4.28 -21.10
N GLU A 67 -1.05 3.55 -19.98
CA GLU A 67 -1.25 4.15 -18.66
C GLU A 67 -0.12 5.11 -18.29
N HIS A 68 1.14 4.72 -18.49
CA HIS A 68 2.29 5.61 -18.23
C HIS A 68 2.23 6.90 -19.06
N ARG A 69 1.74 6.82 -20.31
CA ARG A 69 1.52 8.02 -21.14
C ARG A 69 0.38 8.89 -20.61
N LYS A 70 -0.74 8.28 -20.18
CA LYS A 70 -1.87 8.99 -19.57
C LYS A 70 -1.43 9.69 -18.29
N MET A 71 -0.74 8.96 -17.42
CA MET A 71 -0.15 9.47 -16.19
C MET A 71 0.79 10.64 -16.43
N LYS A 72 1.75 10.53 -17.35
CA LYS A 72 2.69 11.62 -17.65
C LYS A 72 1.97 12.93 -18.02
N LYS A 73 0.87 12.83 -18.76
CA LYS A 73 0.04 13.99 -19.13
C LYS A 73 -0.69 14.59 -17.91
N SER A 74 -1.16 13.73 -16.99
CA SER A 74 -1.80 14.17 -15.74
C SER A 74 -0.84 14.95 -14.84
N LEU A 75 0.42 14.53 -14.70
CA LEU A 75 1.42 15.16 -13.82
C LEU A 75 1.74 16.61 -14.19
N GLU A 76 1.57 16.98 -15.46
CA GLU A 76 1.77 18.34 -15.98
C GLU A 76 0.63 19.30 -15.57
N THR A 77 -0.47 18.78 -15.03
CA THR A 77 -1.61 19.59 -14.60
C THR A 77 -1.28 20.30 -13.27
N PRO A 78 -1.35 21.64 -13.21
CA PRO A 78 -1.09 22.36 -11.96
C PRO A 78 -2.23 22.14 -10.97
N ILE A 79 -1.91 21.62 -9.79
CA ILE A 79 -2.90 21.34 -8.73
C ILE A 79 -2.62 22.21 -7.52
N LYS A 80 -3.70 22.72 -6.93
CA LYS A 80 -3.64 23.48 -5.67
C LYS A 80 -3.41 22.49 -4.52
N LEU A 81 -2.27 22.58 -3.84
CA LEU A 81 -1.94 21.76 -2.67
C LEU A 81 -2.63 22.31 -1.40
N ASN A 82 -3.97 22.35 -1.43
CA ASN A 82 -4.80 22.88 -0.33
C ASN A 82 -5.42 21.78 0.54
N LYS A 83 -5.12 20.52 0.25
CA LYS A 83 -5.67 19.36 0.94
C LYS A 83 -4.81 19.02 2.15
N THR A 84 -5.45 18.48 3.17
CA THR A 84 -4.79 18.06 4.39
C THR A 84 -4.35 16.60 4.25
N VAL A 85 -3.07 16.33 4.49
CA VAL A 85 -2.47 14.99 4.36
C VAL A 85 -1.83 14.59 5.68
N ALA A 86 -2.12 13.37 6.15
CA ALA A 86 -1.35 12.73 7.19
C ALA A 86 -0.55 11.55 6.64
N LEU A 87 0.72 11.46 7.02
CA LEU A 87 1.60 10.34 6.78
C LEU A 87 1.65 9.47 8.04
N CYS A 88 1.19 8.23 7.91
CA CYS A 88 1.21 7.22 8.96
C CYS A 88 2.38 6.26 8.72
N ILE A 89 3.28 6.16 9.70
CA ILE A 89 4.44 5.28 9.64
C ILE A 89 4.26 4.18 10.68
N ALA A 90 4.32 2.92 10.24
CA ALA A 90 4.28 1.76 11.12
C ALA A 90 5.70 1.26 11.39
N ALA A 91 6.07 1.08 12.65
CA ALA A 91 7.40 0.63 13.05
C ALA A 91 7.37 -0.50 14.07
N TYR A 92 8.30 -1.46 13.94
CA TYR A 92 8.50 -2.53 14.92
C TYR A 92 9.92 -3.08 14.82
N GLN A 93 10.70 -2.93 15.88
CA GLN A 93 12.08 -3.44 15.99
C GLN A 93 12.93 -3.24 14.73
N GLU A 94 12.90 -2.02 14.19
CA GLU A 94 13.58 -1.68 12.94
C GLU A 94 15.06 -1.39 13.12
N ASP A 95 15.85 -1.65 12.08
CA ASP A 95 17.24 -1.21 12.07
C ASP A 95 17.34 0.32 12.24
N PRO A 96 18.15 0.82 13.20
CA PRO A 96 18.27 2.26 13.47
C PRO A 96 18.68 3.10 12.26
N ASP A 97 19.53 2.57 11.37
CA ASP A 97 19.99 3.30 10.20
C ASP A 97 18.90 3.39 9.13
N TYR A 98 18.12 2.34 8.92
CA TYR A 98 16.98 2.37 8.00
C TYR A 98 15.87 3.28 8.51
N LEU A 99 15.52 3.22 9.80
CA LEU A 99 14.53 4.11 10.41
C LEU A 99 14.97 5.59 10.28
N ARG A 100 16.24 5.89 10.56
CA ARG A 100 16.79 7.25 10.39
C ARG A 100 16.67 7.72 8.94
N LYS A 101 17.04 6.88 7.96
CA LYS A 101 16.92 7.20 6.53
C LYS A 101 15.46 7.45 6.10
N CYS A 102 14.53 6.62 6.58
CA CYS A 102 13.09 6.80 6.37
C CYS A 102 12.64 8.18 6.89
N LEU A 103 12.85 8.47 8.17
CA LEU A 103 12.41 9.74 8.77
C LEU A 103 13.10 10.98 8.17
N GLN A 104 14.38 10.87 7.80
CA GLN A 104 15.06 11.92 7.07
C GLN A 104 14.44 12.17 5.70
N SER A 105 13.98 11.13 5.00
CA SER A 105 13.26 11.28 3.73
C SER A 105 11.90 11.94 3.92
N VAL A 106 11.18 11.61 5.00
CA VAL A 106 9.91 12.24 5.38
C VAL A 106 10.06 13.75 5.60
N LYS A 107 11.15 14.20 6.24
CA LYS A 107 11.43 15.63 6.41
C LYS A 107 11.68 16.38 5.11
N ARG A 108 12.09 15.69 4.05
CA ARG A 108 12.35 16.27 2.73
C ARG A 108 11.11 16.31 1.84
N LEU A 109 9.98 15.77 2.29
CA LEU A 109 8.73 15.83 1.54
C LEU A 109 8.36 17.28 1.24
N THR A 110 8.04 17.53 -0.03
CA THR A 110 7.71 18.87 -0.56
C THR A 110 6.26 19.27 -0.30
N TYR A 111 5.41 18.31 0.12
CA TYR A 111 4.02 18.59 0.40
C TYR A 111 3.87 19.53 1.61
N PRO A 112 3.22 20.70 1.46
CA PRO A 112 3.15 21.67 2.53
C PRO A 112 2.26 21.16 3.67
N GLY A 113 2.72 21.35 4.91
CA GLY A 113 1.87 21.12 6.08
C GLY A 113 1.54 19.65 6.39
N ILE A 114 2.24 18.67 5.79
CA ILE A 114 1.99 17.25 6.07
C ILE A 114 2.11 16.95 7.57
N LYS A 115 1.10 16.26 8.11
CA LYS A 115 1.10 15.74 9.49
C LYS A 115 1.80 14.37 9.48
N VAL A 116 2.66 14.11 10.46
CA VAL A 116 3.39 12.83 10.56
C VAL A 116 2.99 12.13 11.85
N VAL A 117 2.48 10.91 11.72
CA VAL A 117 2.06 10.05 12.82
C VAL A 117 2.85 8.75 12.71
N MET A 118 3.84 8.56 13.58
CA MET A 118 4.53 7.28 13.70
C MET A 118 3.92 6.48 14.85
N VAL A 119 3.60 5.22 14.61
CA VAL A 119 3.13 4.31 15.64
C VAL A 119 4.08 3.12 15.71
N ILE A 120 4.60 2.85 16.90
CA ILE A 120 5.54 1.77 17.20
C ILE A 120 4.76 0.61 17.83
N ASP A 121 4.88 -0.59 17.25
CA ASP A 121 4.21 -1.82 17.69
C ASP A 121 4.91 -2.47 18.89
N GLY A 122 5.19 -1.68 19.91
CA GLY A 122 5.98 -2.12 21.05
C GLY A 122 6.14 -0.94 22.01
N ASN A 123 6.01 -1.24 23.30
CA ASN A 123 6.16 -0.28 24.37
C ASN A 123 7.11 -0.76 25.47
N SER A 124 8.02 -1.67 25.13
CA SER A 124 9.08 -2.16 26.01
C SER A 124 10.30 -1.22 26.01
N GLU A 125 11.24 -1.44 26.93
CA GLU A 125 12.50 -0.69 26.95
C GLU A 125 13.31 -0.89 25.66
N ASP A 126 13.23 -2.07 25.07
CA ASP A 126 13.90 -2.42 23.81
C ASP A 126 13.36 -1.62 22.63
N ASP A 127 12.16 -1.03 22.71
CA ASP A 127 11.53 -0.26 21.64
C ASP A 127 11.80 1.25 21.74
N LEU A 128 12.32 1.73 22.89
CA LEU A 128 12.46 3.16 23.19
C LEU A 128 13.38 3.88 22.20
N TYR A 129 14.40 3.21 21.67
CA TYR A 129 15.33 3.80 20.72
C TYR A 129 14.63 4.32 19.45
N MET A 130 13.55 3.67 19.00
CA MET A 130 12.79 4.12 17.81
C MET A 130 12.11 5.45 18.07
N MET A 131 11.54 5.63 19.27
CA MET A 131 10.92 6.89 19.69
C MET A 131 11.97 7.99 19.85
N ASP A 132 13.14 7.67 20.40
CA ASP A 132 14.26 8.60 20.53
C ASP A 132 14.77 9.07 19.16
N ILE A 133 14.95 8.13 18.22
CA ILE A 133 15.32 8.43 16.82
C ILE A 133 14.27 9.36 16.18
N PHE A 134 12.98 9.10 16.39
CA PHE A 134 11.92 9.96 15.87
C PHE A 134 12.02 11.38 16.42
N SER A 135 12.14 11.52 17.74
CA SER A 135 12.22 12.81 18.43
C SER A 135 13.49 13.58 18.00
N GLU A 136 14.62 12.89 17.85
CA GLU A 136 15.86 13.48 17.34
C GLU A 136 15.71 13.99 15.90
N VAL A 137 15.21 13.15 14.99
CA VAL A 137 15.10 13.51 13.56
C VAL A 137 14.06 14.59 13.34
N MET A 138 12.86 14.44 13.90
CA MET A 138 11.73 15.38 13.73
C MET A 138 11.92 16.67 14.54
N GLY A 139 12.80 16.64 15.55
CA GLY A 139 13.16 17.76 16.41
C GLY A 139 12.40 17.75 17.72
N ARG A 140 13.14 17.59 18.83
CA ARG A 140 12.59 17.36 20.18
C ARG A 140 11.54 18.38 20.62
N ASP A 141 11.71 19.65 20.25
CA ASP A 141 10.77 20.74 20.60
C ASP A 141 9.54 20.82 19.68
N LYS A 142 9.54 20.08 18.57
CA LYS A 142 8.52 20.15 17.51
C LYS A 142 7.72 18.86 17.36
N SER A 143 8.18 17.77 17.97
CA SER A 143 7.53 16.46 17.95
C SER A 143 6.98 16.11 19.33
N ALA A 144 5.75 15.58 19.36
CA ALA A 144 5.20 14.95 20.55
C ALA A 144 5.55 13.45 20.58
N THR A 145 5.72 12.90 21.77
CA THR A 145 5.94 11.48 22.00
C THR A 145 5.02 11.00 23.11
N TYR A 146 4.45 9.80 22.96
CA TYR A 146 3.58 9.21 23.98
C TYR A 146 3.76 7.71 24.05
N ILE A 147 3.96 7.20 25.27
CA ILE A 147 4.00 5.76 25.54
C ILE A 147 2.63 5.34 26.06
N TRP A 148 1.85 4.74 25.18
CA TRP A 148 0.58 4.15 25.55
C TRP A 148 0.81 2.74 26.09
N LYS A 149 0.37 2.49 27.33
CA LYS A 149 0.51 1.18 27.97
C LYS A 149 -0.24 0.06 27.24
N ASN A 150 -1.32 0.42 26.55
CA ASN A 150 -2.26 -0.50 25.91
C ASN A 150 -2.41 -0.15 24.41
N ASN A 151 -3.48 -0.61 23.77
CA ASN A 151 -3.86 -0.21 22.41
C ASN A 151 -5.39 -0.07 22.33
N PHE A 152 -5.95 0.14 21.13
CA PHE A 152 -7.39 0.39 21.00
C PHE A 152 -8.26 -0.87 21.22
N HIS A 153 -7.74 -2.06 20.96
CA HIS A 153 -8.51 -3.31 21.03
C HIS A 153 -8.27 -4.14 22.29
N GLU A 154 -7.13 -3.98 22.95
CA GLU A 154 -6.78 -4.68 24.18
C GLU A 154 -6.72 -3.72 25.37
N LYS A 155 -7.48 -4.07 26.42
CA LYS A 155 -7.40 -3.41 27.73
C LYS A 155 -6.19 -3.92 28.50
N GLY A 156 -5.60 -3.04 29.29
CA GLY A 156 -4.55 -3.42 30.24
C GLY A 156 -5.09 -4.27 31.39
N PRO A 157 -4.24 -5.07 32.05
CA PRO A 157 -4.63 -5.80 33.25
C PRO A 157 -5.06 -4.80 34.35
N GLY A 158 -6.33 -4.86 34.75
CA GLY A 158 -6.92 -3.97 35.76
C GLY A 158 -7.40 -2.61 35.23
N GLU A 159 -7.35 -2.37 33.92
CA GLU A 159 -7.87 -1.15 33.30
C GLU A 159 -9.40 -1.20 33.19
N THR A 160 -10.08 -0.18 33.72
CA THR A 160 -11.53 -0.04 33.58
C THR A 160 -11.89 0.52 32.20
N ASP A 161 -13.12 0.27 31.75
CA ASP A 161 -13.64 0.77 30.47
C ASP A 161 -13.54 2.30 30.36
N GLU A 162 -13.70 3.00 31.48
CA GLU A 162 -13.59 4.45 31.57
C GLU A 162 -12.14 4.92 31.37
N SER A 163 -11.18 4.28 32.03
CA SER A 163 -9.76 4.60 31.90
C SER A 163 -9.20 4.28 30.51
N HIS A 164 -9.66 3.18 29.91
CA HIS A 164 -9.32 2.81 28.53
C HIS A 164 -9.84 3.85 27.52
N LYS A 165 -11.08 4.32 27.72
CA LYS A 165 -11.70 5.36 26.90
C LYS A 165 -10.98 6.70 27.04
N GLU A 166 -10.61 7.09 28.27
CA GLU A 166 -9.84 8.30 28.55
C GLU A 166 -8.47 8.26 27.85
N SER A 167 -7.75 7.15 27.97
CA SER A 167 -6.44 6.96 27.31
C SER A 167 -6.56 7.02 25.78
N SER A 168 -7.59 6.39 25.21
CA SER A 168 -7.88 6.43 23.77
C SER A 168 -8.21 7.85 23.28
N GLN A 169 -8.96 8.62 24.08
CA GLN A 169 -9.27 10.03 23.80
C GLN A 169 -8.01 10.90 23.90
N HIS A 170 -7.15 10.63 24.87
CA HIS A 170 -5.87 11.33 25.02
C HIS A 170 -4.97 11.13 23.79
N VAL A 171 -4.82 9.89 23.31
CA VAL A 171 -4.09 9.58 22.06
C VAL A 171 -4.67 10.35 20.89
N THR A 172 -6.00 10.35 20.74
CA THR A 172 -6.70 11.10 19.69
C THR A 172 -6.38 12.59 19.78
N GLN A 173 -6.47 13.18 20.97
CA GLN A 173 -6.20 14.61 21.18
C GLN A 173 -4.73 14.97 20.90
N LEU A 174 -3.78 14.13 21.30
CA LEU A 174 -2.37 14.31 21.00
C LEU A 174 -2.11 14.28 19.48
N VAL A 175 -2.70 13.31 18.77
CA VAL A 175 -2.57 13.20 17.31
C VAL A 175 -3.16 14.42 16.62
N LEU A 176 -4.31 14.93 17.07
CA LEU A 176 -4.94 16.09 16.46
C LEU A 176 -4.17 17.39 16.72
N SER A 177 -3.66 17.59 17.93
CA SER A 177 -2.99 18.83 18.35
C SER A 177 -1.55 18.98 17.83
N ASN A 178 -0.86 17.88 17.50
CA ASN A 178 0.54 17.92 17.09
C ASN A 178 0.73 17.68 15.59
N LYS A 179 1.68 18.39 14.96
CA LYS A 179 2.03 18.17 13.56
C LYS A 179 2.84 16.88 13.36
N SER A 180 3.72 16.56 14.30
CA SER A 180 4.55 15.37 14.27
C SER A 180 4.43 14.66 15.61
N ILE A 181 4.04 13.40 15.60
CA ILE A 181 3.81 12.61 16.81
C ILE A 181 4.30 11.18 16.63
N CYS A 182 4.91 10.64 17.69
CA CYS A 182 5.25 9.23 17.80
C CYS A 182 4.49 8.61 18.99
N ILE A 183 3.81 7.50 18.75
CA ILE A 183 3.07 6.75 19.76
C ILE A 183 3.68 5.35 19.86
N MET A 184 4.11 4.97 21.06
CA MET A 184 4.40 3.58 21.39
C MET A 184 3.14 2.96 21.96
N GLN A 185 2.84 1.72 21.60
CA GLN A 185 1.66 1.00 22.07
C GLN A 185 1.97 -0.46 22.38
N LYS A 186 1.05 -1.15 23.04
CA LYS A 186 1.17 -2.60 23.24
C LYS A 186 1.15 -3.31 21.89
N TRP A 187 2.06 -4.29 21.75
CA TRP A 187 2.18 -5.14 20.55
C TRP A 187 0.83 -5.75 20.14
N GLY A 188 0.45 -5.51 18.88
CA GLY A 188 -0.80 -5.98 18.28
C GLY A 188 -0.70 -6.27 16.78
N GLY A 189 0.51 -6.17 16.21
CA GLY A 189 0.76 -6.33 14.79
C GLY A 189 0.56 -5.03 14.00
N LYS A 190 1.11 -5.00 12.79
CA LYS A 190 1.03 -3.86 11.84
C LYS A 190 -0.38 -3.32 11.61
N ARG A 191 -1.39 -4.19 11.69
CA ARG A 191 -2.80 -3.80 11.55
C ARG A 191 -3.28 -2.94 12.71
N GLU A 192 -2.92 -3.31 13.93
CA GLU A 192 -3.26 -2.54 15.13
C GLU A 192 -2.59 -1.17 15.10
N VAL A 193 -1.33 -1.12 14.69
CA VAL A 193 -0.55 0.11 14.49
C VAL A 193 -1.24 1.05 13.51
N MET A 194 -1.62 0.52 12.34
CA MET A 194 -2.35 1.30 11.32
C MET A 194 -3.73 1.73 11.84
N TYR A 195 -4.43 0.85 12.56
CA TYR A 195 -5.72 1.16 13.15
C TYR A 195 -5.64 2.32 14.13
N THR A 196 -4.63 2.33 15.02
CA THR A 196 -4.38 3.41 15.97
C THR A 196 -4.22 4.74 15.26
N ALA A 197 -3.37 4.79 14.23
CA ALA A 197 -3.16 6.02 13.45
C ALA A 197 -4.45 6.49 12.77
N PHE A 198 -5.18 5.58 12.10
CA PHE A 198 -6.41 5.92 11.39
C PHE A 198 -7.53 6.36 12.34
N ARG A 199 -7.70 5.68 13.47
CA ARG A 199 -8.73 6.01 14.44
C ARG A 199 -8.45 7.33 15.15
N ALA A 200 -7.20 7.61 15.49
CA ALA A 200 -6.79 8.87 16.11
C ALA A 200 -6.90 10.07 15.15
N LEU A 201 -6.63 9.87 13.85
CA LEU A 201 -6.84 10.90 12.82
C LEU A 201 -8.32 11.15 12.55
N GLY A 202 -9.17 10.13 12.62
CA GLY A 202 -10.61 10.26 12.45
C GLY A 202 -10.98 10.89 11.10
N ARG A 203 -11.60 12.08 11.12
CA ARG A 203 -11.92 12.85 9.89
C ARG A 203 -11.14 14.16 9.76
N SER A 204 -10.02 14.29 10.47
CA SER A 204 -9.26 15.53 10.56
C SER A 204 -8.45 15.88 9.31
N VAL A 205 -8.28 14.93 8.39
CA VAL A 205 -7.51 15.10 7.16
C VAL A 205 -8.29 14.64 5.94
N ASP A 206 -7.94 15.12 4.74
CA ASP A 206 -8.54 14.71 3.48
C ASP A 206 -7.97 13.37 2.98
N TYR A 207 -6.66 13.20 3.19
CA TYR A 207 -5.89 12.06 2.71
C TYR A 207 -5.00 11.47 3.78
N VAL A 208 -4.84 10.15 3.73
CA VAL A 208 -3.86 9.46 4.56
C VAL A 208 -2.96 8.60 3.74
N GLN A 209 -1.67 8.90 3.85
CA GLN A 209 -0.57 8.17 3.29
C GLN A 209 -0.05 7.17 4.33
N VAL A 210 0.28 5.96 3.90
CA VAL A 210 0.90 4.92 4.70
C VAL A 210 2.31 4.68 4.18
N CYS A 211 3.21 4.40 5.11
CA CYS A 211 4.60 4.10 4.83
C CYS A 211 5.14 3.08 5.84
N ASP A 212 6.02 2.21 5.35
CA ASP A 212 6.80 1.33 6.20
C ASP A 212 8.02 2.09 6.72
N SER A 213 8.49 1.75 7.91
CA SER A 213 9.57 2.47 8.61
C SER A 213 10.96 2.20 8.05
N ASP A 214 11.10 1.21 7.18
CA ASP A 214 12.31 0.87 6.41
C ASP A 214 12.33 1.53 5.02
N THR A 215 11.28 2.28 4.66
CA THR A 215 11.09 2.82 3.31
C THR A 215 11.53 4.27 3.20
N MET A 216 12.33 4.59 2.19
CA MET A 216 12.70 5.97 1.86
C MET A 216 11.72 6.54 0.83
N LEU A 217 11.17 7.72 1.12
CA LEU A 217 10.22 8.41 0.25
C LEU A 217 10.92 9.43 -0.65
N ASP A 218 10.51 9.47 -1.93
CA ASP A 218 10.88 10.57 -2.82
C ASP A 218 10.24 11.89 -2.34
N PRO A 219 10.96 13.03 -2.37
CA PRO A 219 10.43 14.33 -1.95
C PRO A 219 9.11 14.75 -2.62
N ALA A 220 8.82 14.30 -3.85
CA ALA A 220 7.61 14.63 -4.60
C ALA A 220 6.49 13.60 -4.43
N SER A 221 6.76 12.42 -3.83
CA SER A 221 5.80 11.30 -3.74
C SER A 221 4.41 11.72 -3.25
N SER A 222 4.31 12.40 -2.11
CA SER A 222 3.02 12.85 -1.55
C SER A 222 2.30 13.85 -2.45
N VAL A 223 3.02 14.76 -3.11
CA VAL A 223 2.44 15.75 -4.03
C VAL A 223 1.75 15.02 -5.18
N GLU A 224 2.45 14.08 -5.78
CA GLU A 224 1.95 13.42 -6.97
C GLU A 224 0.84 12.41 -6.69
N MET A 225 0.87 11.73 -5.54
CA MET A 225 -0.26 10.90 -5.09
C MET A 225 -1.53 11.73 -4.91
N VAL A 226 -1.43 12.92 -4.31
CA VAL A 226 -2.57 13.84 -4.20
C VAL A 226 -3.02 14.30 -5.58
N LYS A 227 -2.12 14.53 -6.54
CA LYS A 227 -2.51 14.90 -7.91
C LYS A 227 -3.41 13.86 -8.57
N VAL A 228 -3.03 12.58 -8.49
CA VAL A 228 -3.82 11.48 -9.04
C VAL A 228 -5.19 11.39 -8.38
N LEU A 229 -5.25 11.52 -7.06
CA LEU A 229 -6.52 11.52 -6.35
C LEU A 229 -7.37 12.75 -6.71
N GLU A 230 -6.80 13.94 -6.86
CA GLU A 230 -7.60 15.12 -7.22
C GLU A 230 -8.08 15.11 -8.68
N GLU A 231 -7.38 14.41 -9.58
CA GLU A 231 -7.79 14.31 -11.00
C GLU A 231 -9.08 13.48 -11.18
N ASP A 232 -9.22 12.37 -10.45
CA ASP A 232 -10.39 11.50 -10.55
C ASP A 232 -11.08 11.27 -9.18
N PRO A 233 -12.27 11.87 -8.98
CA PRO A 233 -13.10 11.66 -7.79
C PRO A 233 -13.47 10.20 -7.51
N MET A 234 -13.52 9.34 -8.54
CA MET A 234 -13.86 7.92 -8.42
C MET A 234 -12.71 7.07 -7.90
N VAL A 235 -11.48 7.59 -7.93
CA VAL A 235 -10.31 6.88 -7.42
C VAL A 235 -10.28 7.00 -5.90
N GLY A 236 -10.38 5.85 -5.24
CA GLY A 236 -10.42 5.77 -3.77
C GLY A 236 -9.05 5.76 -3.09
N GLY A 237 -8.06 5.22 -3.78
CA GLY A 237 -6.69 5.12 -3.29
C GLY A 237 -5.69 5.02 -4.42
N VAL A 238 -4.45 5.35 -4.10
CA VAL A 238 -3.32 5.38 -5.01
C VAL A 238 -2.11 4.69 -4.38
N GLY A 239 -1.41 3.87 -5.15
CA GLY A 239 -0.13 3.27 -4.76
C GLY A 239 1.03 3.89 -5.54
N GLY A 240 2.18 4.08 -4.92
CA GLY A 240 3.40 4.59 -5.58
C GLY A 240 4.35 3.47 -6.02
N ASP A 241 5.36 3.80 -6.85
CA ASP A 241 6.42 2.89 -7.31
C ASP A 241 7.37 2.53 -6.15
N VAL A 242 7.46 1.24 -5.83
CA VAL A 242 8.34 0.77 -4.75
C VAL A 242 9.52 0.04 -5.37
N GLN A 243 10.72 0.50 -5.03
CA GLN A 243 11.96 -0.05 -5.57
C GLN A 243 12.89 -0.53 -4.44
N ILE A 244 13.70 -1.54 -4.76
CA ILE A 244 14.72 -2.05 -3.86
C ILE A 244 15.94 -1.12 -3.89
N LEU A 245 16.30 -0.54 -2.74
CA LEU A 245 17.40 0.41 -2.62
C LEU A 245 18.76 -0.24 -2.88
N ASN A 246 18.99 -1.43 -2.35
CA ASN A 246 20.26 -2.16 -2.37
C ASN A 246 20.37 -3.15 -3.55
N LYS A 247 19.86 -2.78 -4.72
CA LYS A 247 19.74 -3.65 -5.89
C LYS A 247 21.06 -4.20 -6.46
N TYR A 248 22.20 -3.64 -6.09
CA TYR A 248 23.53 -4.06 -6.59
C TYR A 248 24.39 -4.78 -5.54
N ASP A 249 23.89 -4.99 -4.32
CA ASP A 249 24.64 -5.64 -3.26
C ASP A 249 24.81 -7.14 -3.52
N SER A 250 23.84 -7.76 -4.20
CA SER A 250 23.87 -9.18 -4.55
C SER A 250 23.04 -9.49 -5.79
N TRP A 251 23.31 -10.64 -6.40
CA TRP A 251 22.49 -11.18 -7.49
C TRP A 251 21.02 -11.37 -7.09
N ILE A 252 20.77 -11.76 -5.83
CA ILE A 252 19.41 -11.93 -5.31
C ILE A 252 18.71 -10.57 -5.21
N SER A 253 19.37 -9.55 -4.66
CA SER A 253 18.84 -8.19 -4.59
C SER A 253 18.54 -7.62 -5.98
N PHE A 254 19.42 -7.91 -6.96
CA PHE A 254 19.21 -7.51 -8.35
C PHE A 254 17.97 -8.18 -8.95
N LEU A 255 17.84 -9.51 -8.86
CA LEU A 255 16.67 -10.24 -9.36
C LEU A 255 15.39 -9.81 -8.67
N SER A 256 15.42 -9.58 -7.35
CA SER A 256 14.31 -9.00 -6.59
C SER A 256 13.92 -7.62 -7.13
N SER A 257 14.89 -6.77 -7.44
CA SER A 257 14.62 -5.44 -8.02
C SER A 257 13.94 -5.52 -9.39
N VAL A 258 14.33 -6.49 -10.24
CA VAL A 258 13.69 -6.73 -11.54
C VAL A 258 12.25 -7.22 -11.35
N ARG A 259 12.01 -8.13 -10.39
CA ARG A 259 10.66 -8.61 -10.08
C ARG A 259 9.76 -7.47 -9.61
N TYR A 260 10.25 -6.62 -8.71
CA TYR A 260 9.55 -5.41 -8.24
C TYR A 260 9.24 -4.49 -9.41
N TRP A 261 10.22 -4.21 -10.27
CA TRP A 261 10.03 -3.38 -11.44
C TRP A 261 8.92 -3.92 -12.35
N MET A 262 8.93 -5.21 -12.68
CA MET A 262 7.88 -5.84 -13.49
C MET A 262 6.50 -5.77 -12.81
N ALA A 263 6.43 -6.02 -11.49
CA ALA A 263 5.18 -5.97 -10.74
C ALA A 263 4.54 -4.57 -10.79
N PHE A 264 5.32 -3.52 -10.55
CA PHE A 264 4.82 -2.16 -10.45
C PHE A 264 4.65 -1.48 -11.82
N ASN A 265 5.61 -1.64 -12.72
CA ASN A 265 5.65 -0.92 -13.99
C ASN A 265 4.91 -1.63 -15.14
N ILE A 266 4.64 -2.94 -15.02
CA ILE A 266 3.90 -3.70 -16.04
C ILE A 266 2.56 -4.19 -15.46
N GLU A 267 2.58 -5.07 -14.46
CA GLU A 267 1.36 -5.72 -13.97
C GLU A 267 0.39 -4.70 -13.37
N ARG A 268 0.83 -3.88 -12.41
CA ARG A 268 -0.04 -2.90 -11.74
C ARG A 268 -0.38 -1.71 -12.62
N ALA A 269 0.51 -1.24 -13.48
CA ALA A 269 0.20 -0.21 -14.46
C ALA A 269 -0.89 -0.67 -15.44
N CYS A 270 -0.84 -1.93 -15.91
CA CYS A 270 -1.92 -2.51 -16.70
C CYS A 270 -3.23 -2.59 -15.91
N GLN A 271 -3.21 -3.02 -14.65
CA GLN A 271 -4.41 -3.03 -13.80
C GLN A 271 -4.99 -1.63 -13.57
N SER A 272 -4.12 -0.61 -13.43
CA SER A 272 -4.50 0.80 -13.28
C SER A 272 -5.24 1.32 -14.52
N TYR A 273 -4.75 0.97 -15.71
CA TYR A 273 -5.43 1.31 -16.97
C TYR A 273 -6.90 0.87 -16.99
N PHE A 274 -7.18 -0.32 -16.42
CA PHE A 274 -8.53 -0.87 -16.32
C PHE A 274 -9.26 -0.53 -15.01
N GLY A 275 -8.65 0.27 -14.13
CA GLY A 275 -9.21 0.66 -12.83
C GLY A 275 -9.43 -0.52 -11.88
N CYS A 276 -8.71 -1.63 -12.05
CA CYS A 276 -8.92 -2.90 -11.34
C CYS A 276 -7.74 -3.31 -10.45
N VAL A 277 -6.95 -2.34 -9.98
CA VAL A 277 -5.81 -2.60 -9.09
C VAL A 277 -6.28 -3.31 -7.82
N GLN A 278 -5.76 -4.51 -7.60
CA GLN A 278 -6.26 -5.39 -6.54
C GLN A 278 -5.68 -5.06 -5.16
N CYS A 279 -4.48 -4.46 -5.12
CA CYS A 279 -3.73 -4.24 -3.88
C CYS A 279 -2.92 -2.95 -4.00
N ILE A 280 -2.87 -2.15 -2.93
CA ILE A 280 -1.93 -1.03 -2.78
C ILE A 280 -0.81 -1.49 -1.85
N SER A 281 0.44 -1.21 -2.21
CA SER A 281 1.60 -1.61 -1.41
C SER A 281 1.67 -0.81 -0.12
N GLY A 282 1.92 -1.48 1.01
CA GLY A 282 2.07 -0.84 2.33
C GLY A 282 3.17 0.23 2.43
N PRO A 283 4.36 0.03 1.80
CA PRO A 283 5.44 1.03 1.80
C PRO A 283 5.07 2.40 1.24
N LEU A 284 4.16 2.48 0.26
CA LEU A 284 3.76 3.73 -0.37
C LEU A 284 2.33 3.62 -0.91
N GLY A 285 1.37 3.94 -0.04
CA GLY A 285 -0.05 3.99 -0.36
C GLY A 285 -0.70 5.26 0.16
N MET A 286 -1.71 5.80 -0.54
CA MET A 286 -2.48 6.94 -0.07
C MET A 286 -3.96 6.71 -0.35
N TYR A 287 -4.80 7.03 0.61
CA TYR A 287 -6.23 6.78 0.58
C TYR A 287 -7.00 8.05 0.88
N ARG A 288 -8.20 8.17 0.29
CA ARG A 288 -9.17 9.16 0.72
C ARG A 288 -9.68 8.84 2.12
N ASN A 289 -9.73 9.86 2.95
CA ASN A 289 -10.28 9.77 4.31
C ASN A 289 -11.77 9.36 4.33
N SER A 290 -12.52 9.63 3.25
CA SER A 290 -13.91 9.15 3.11
C SER A 290 -14.05 7.63 3.17
N LEU A 291 -13.00 6.88 2.85
CA LEU A 291 -12.98 5.42 2.86
C LEU A 291 -12.58 4.85 4.22
N PHE A 292 -12.34 5.69 5.23
CA PHE A 292 -11.79 5.22 6.49
C PHE A 292 -12.66 4.25 7.25
N HIS A 293 -13.98 4.46 7.28
CA HIS A 293 -14.88 3.49 7.93
C HIS A 293 -14.69 2.09 7.34
N VAL A 294 -14.50 2.01 6.03
CA VAL A 294 -14.28 0.75 5.31
C VAL A 294 -12.87 0.20 5.57
N LEU A 295 -11.85 1.05 5.60
CA LEU A 295 -10.48 0.66 5.95
C LEU A 295 -10.37 0.16 7.40
N THR A 296 -10.93 0.88 8.37
CA THR A 296 -10.96 0.44 9.78
C THR A 296 -11.73 -0.86 9.95
N PHE A 297 -12.82 -1.05 9.19
CA PHE A 297 -13.57 -2.30 9.21
C PHE A 297 -12.75 -3.47 8.63
N ALA A 298 -12.06 -3.27 7.52
CA ALA A 298 -11.22 -4.30 6.92
C ALA A 298 -10.01 -4.67 7.77
N VAL A 299 -9.35 -3.67 8.37
CA VAL A 299 -8.23 -3.90 9.28
C VAL A 299 -8.66 -4.74 10.48
N THR A 300 -9.84 -4.47 11.04
CA THR A 300 -10.39 -5.21 12.19
C THR A 300 -10.92 -6.60 11.84
N HIS A 301 -11.53 -6.78 10.66
CA HIS A 301 -12.22 -8.02 10.29
C HIS A 301 -11.47 -8.91 9.30
N ASN A 302 -10.23 -8.57 8.93
CA ASN A 302 -9.42 -9.32 7.97
C ASN A 302 -10.11 -9.50 6.60
N THR A 303 -10.80 -8.46 6.12
CA THR A 303 -11.56 -8.50 4.86
C THR A 303 -10.91 -7.62 3.79
N LEU A 304 -11.07 -8.00 2.52
CA LEU A 304 -10.71 -7.15 1.40
C LEU A 304 -11.70 -5.98 1.30
N VAL A 305 -11.18 -4.76 1.17
CA VAL A 305 -12.02 -3.58 0.94
C VAL A 305 -12.36 -3.50 -0.55
N PRO A 306 -13.64 -3.50 -0.95
CA PRO A 306 -14.04 -2.97 -2.24
C PRO A 306 -13.85 -1.45 -2.15
N LEU A 307 -12.63 -0.98 -2.36
CA LEU A 307 -12.39 0.41 -2.70
C LEU A 307 -13.10 0.65 -4.04
N GLY A 308 -13.43 1.89 -4.41
CA GLY A 308 -13.89 2.20 -5.76
C GLY A 308 -12.83 1.84 -6.82
N ALA A 309 -12.75 2.60 -7.91
CA ALA A 309 -11.57 2.46 -8.77
C ALA A 309 -10.32 2.73 -7.92
N VAL A 310 -9.29 1.90 -8.07
CA VAL A 310 -7.97 2.11 -7.46
C VAL A 310 -7.00 2.35 -8.60
N GLN A 311 -6.28 3.46 -8.53
CA GLN A 311 -5.31 3.82 -9.56
C GLN A 311 -3.90 3.61 -9.03
N TYR A 312 -3.00 3.19 -9.90
CA TYR A 312 -1.60 3.04 -9.55
C TYR A 312 -0.81 4.21 -10.12
N CYS A 313 0.04 4.81 -9.30
CA CYS A 313 0.83 5.97 -9.66
C CYS A 313 2.29 5.56 -9.83
N GLY A 314 2.76 5.46 -11.08
CA GLY A 314 4.14 5.09 -11.42
C GLY A 314 5.14 6.22 -11.18
N ILE A 315 5.24 6.71 -9.95
CA ILE A 315 6.16 7.79 -9.59
C ILE A 315 7.21 7.23 -8.66
N ARG A 316 8.46 7.48 -9.07
CA ARG A 316 9.70 7.06 -8.41
C ARG A 316 9.90 7.72 -7.06
#